data_AF-A0A662P7L0-F1
#
_entry.id   AF-A0A662P7L0-F1
#
_cell.length_a   1.000
_cell.length_b   1.000
_cell.length_c   1.000
_cell.angle_alpha   90.00
_cell.angle_beta   90.00
_cell.angle_gamma   90.00
#
_symmetry.space_group_name_H-M   'P 1'
#
loop_
_entity.id
_entity.type
_entity.pdbx_description
1 polymer ?
#
loop_
_entity_poly.entity_id
_entity_poly.type
_entity_poly.pdbx_seq_one_letter_code
_entity_poly.pdbx_strand_id
1 'polypeptide(L)'
;MLDIKLIRENPEFVRENLERRGKPEKIRQLDELIELDLKWRRKLTNLNEMRRERNKISMEISEMKKKGVEVSRELLEKSRNLSKEIEKEERELKKLEERIKFLLMSLPNLIHESVPYGESEEDNVPIRYWGKPRVYEEELEQFLAMTNGEVEPEVIGFKPKVHTDLLLELDVADIERAGKASGSRFYYLKNELVLLDMALMRFALDKLI
;
A
#
# COMPACT_ATOMS: atom_id res chain seq x y z
N MET A 1 -1.06 -0.32 -6.53
CA MET A 1 -2.24 -1.21 -6.48
C MET A 1 -1.95 -2.38 -7.40
N LEU A 2 -2.20 -3.61 -6.94
CA LEU A 2 -2.03 -4.79 -7.80
C LEU A 2 -3.02 -4.73 -8.96
N ASP A 3 -2.61 -5.24 -10.12
CA ASP A 3 -3.54 -5.38 -11.25
C ASP A 3 -4.56 -6.49 -10.93
N ILE A 4 -5.85 -6.18 -11.04
CA ILE A 4 -6.92 -7.15 -10.85
C ILE A 4 -6.83 -8.30 -11.86
N LYS A 5 -6.26 -8.07 -13.06
CA LYS A 5 -6.05 -9.14 -14.04
C LYS A 5 -5.10 -10.20 -13.52
N LEU A 6 -4.00 -9.79 -12.88
CA LEU A 6 -3.04 -10.72 -12.28
C LEU A 6 -3.72 -11.61 -11.22
N ILE A 7 -4.58 -11.03 -10.39
CA ILE A 7 -5.32 -11.78 -9.37
C ILE A 7 -6.32 -12.76 -10.00
N ARG A 8 -6.95 -12.39 -11.11
CA ARG A 8 -7.89 -13.26 -11.84
C ARG A 8 -7.20 -14.41 -12.57
N GLU A 9 -6.03 -14.14 -13.15
CA GLU A 9 -5.28 -15.09 -13.96
C GLU A 9 -4.42 -16.03 -13.10
N ASN A 10 -3.77 -15.49 -12.06
CA ASN A 10 -2.83 -16.20 -11.20
C ASN A 10 -3.09 -15.93 -9.70
N PRO A 11 -4.26 -16.31 -9.14
CA PRO A 11 -4.59 -16.03 -7.75
C PRO A 11 -3.64 -16.72 -6.76
N GLU A 12 -3.23 -17.95 -7.04
CA GLU A 12 -2.35 -18.72 -6.14
C GLU A 12 -0.94 -18.12 -6.07
N PHE A 13 -0.40 -17.63 -7.19
CA PHE A 13 0.87 -16.89 -7.19
C PHE A 13 0.82 -15.66 -6.29
N VAL A 14 -0.29 -14.90 -6.34
CA VAL A 14 -0.48 -13.73 -5.47
C VAL A 14 -0.61 -14.17 -4.01
N ARG A 15 -1.35 -15.25 -3.75
CA ARG A 15 -1.54 -15.82 -2.40
C ARG A 15 -0.20 -16.23 -1.79
N GLU A 16 0.55 -17.10 -2.45
CA GLU A 16 1.86 -17.58 -2.00
C GLU A 16 2.82 -16.40 -1.73
N ASN A 17 2.84 -15.40 -2.62
CA ASN A 17 3.69 -14.22 -2.42
C ASN A 17 3.28 -13.39 -1.19
N LEU A 18 1.97 -13.25 -0.94
CA LEU A 18 1.46 -12.55 0.24
C LEU A 18 1.72 -13.34 1.54
N GLU A 19 1.74 -14.67 1.49
CA GLU A 19 2.08 -15.52 2.64
C GLU A 19 3.51 -15.29 3.12
N ARG A 20 4.44 -14.97 2.20
CA ARG A 20 5.82 -14.56 2.53
C ARG A 20 5.89 -13.35 3.46
N ARG A 21 4.82 -12.54 3.55
CA ARG A 21 4.75 -11.35 4.43
C ARG A 21 4.30 -11.69 5.86
N GLY A 22 3.85 -12.91 6.12
CA GLY A 22 3.36 -13.32 7.45
C GLY A 22 2.10 -12.57 7.91
N LYS A 23 1.24 -12.14 6.98
CA LYS A 23 0.04 -11.32 7.28
C LYS A 23 -1.27 -12.01 6.89
N PRO A 24 -1.85 -12.86 7.76
CA PRO A 24 -3.07 -13.62 7.46
C PRO A 24 -4.27 -12.76 7.08
N GLU A 25 -4.34 -11.52 7.58
CA GLU A 25 -5.39 -10.58 7.22
C GLU A 25 -5.34 -10.17 5.75
N LYS A 26 -4.15 -10.16 5.12
CA LYS A 26 -4.01 -9.86 3.69
C LYS A 26 -4.46 -11.01 2.82
N ILE A 27 -4.28 -12.24 3.27
CA ILE A 27 -4.81 -13.44 2.60
C ILE A 27 -6.35 -13.42 2.62
N ARG A 28 -6.96 -13.14 3.78
CA ARG A 28 -8.42 -12.97 3.88
C ARG A 28 -8.95 -11.85 2.98
N GLN A 29 -8.22 -10.73 2.87
CA GLN A 29 -8.59 -9.63 1.96
C GLN A 29 -8.50 -10.04 0.49
N LEU A 30 -7.52 -10.87 0.11
CA LEU A 30 -7.42 -11.43 -1.23
C LEU A 30 -8.61 -12.35 -1.54
N ASP A 31 -8.97 -13.24 -0.62
CA ASP A 31 -10.10 -14.15 -0.78
C ASP A 31 -11.41 -13.40 -0.96
N GLU A 32 -11.69 -12.43 -0.08
CA GLU A 32 -12.86 -11.56 -0.20
C GLU A 32 -12.89 -10.83 -1.54
N LEU A 33 -11.74 -10.33 -2.00
CA LEU A 33 -11.64 -9.63 -3.27
C LEU A 33 -11.94 -10.53 -4.47
N ILE A 34 -11.45 -11.77 -4.47
CA ILE A 34 -11.73 -12.76 -5.52
C ILE A 34 -13.22 -13.08 -5.57
N GLU A 35 -13.86 -13.29 -4.41
CA GLU A 35 -15.30 -13.56 -4.32
C GLU A 35 -16.14 -12.38 -4.82
N LEU A 36 -15.81 -11.16 -4.39
CA LEU A 36 -16.51 -9.94 -4.79
C LEU A 36 -16.33 -9.65 -6.28
N ASP A 37 -15.13 -9.85 -6.83
CA ASP A 37 -14.87 -9.70 -8.25
C ASP A 37 -15.71 -10.68 -9.09
N LEU A 38 -15.80 -11.94 -8.66
CA LEU A 38 -16.63 -12.94 -9.32
C LEU A 38 -18.11 -12.54 -9.30
N LYS A 39 -18.60 -12.07 -8.14
CA LYS A 39 -19.98 -11.59 -7.97
C LYS A 39 -20.25 -10.37 -8.84
N TRP A 40 -19.32 -9.41 -8.88
CA TRP A 40 -19.42 -8.20 -9.69
C TRP A 40 -19.49 -8.54 -11.18
N ARG A 41 -18.62 -9.42 -11.69
CA ARG A 41 -18.64 -9.85 -13.10
C ARG A 41 -19.95 -10.55 -13.48
N ARG A 42 -20.45 -11.45 -12.64
CA ARG A 42 -21.75 -12.13 -12.87
C ARG A 42 -22.90 -11.13 -12.91
N LYS A 43 -22.97 -10.22 -11.94
CA LYS A 43 -24.00 -9.17 -11.92
C LYS A 43 -23.90 -8.23 -13.12
N LEU A 44 -22.69 -7.90 -13.55
CA LEU A 44 -22.48 -7.03 -14.72
C LEU A 44 -23.01 -7.68 -15.99
N THR A 45 -22.76 -8.99 -16.18
CA THR A 45 -23.32 -9.74 -17.31
C THR A 45 -24.85 -9.71 -17.29
N ASN A 46 -25.46 -10.06 -16.16
CA ASN A 46 -26.93 -10.04 -16.02
C ASN A 46 -27.51 -8.65 -16.26
N LEU A 47 -26.88 -7.60 -15.72
CA LEU A 47 -27.29 -6.21 -15.94
C LEU A 47 -27.25 -5.83 -17.42
N ASN A 48 -26.23 -6.27 -18.16
CA ASN A 48 -26.13 -6.03 -19.59
C ASN A 48 -27.21 -6.79 -20.39
N GLU A 49 -27.56 -8.01 -19.98
CA GLU A 49 -28.68 -8.76 -20.55
C GLU A 49 -30.03 -8.05 -20.32
N MET A 50 -30.28 -7.58 -19.09
CA MET A 50 -31.49 -6.81 -18.75
C MET A 50 -31.56 -5.51 -19.56
N ARG A 51 -30.44 -4.80 -19.73
CA ARG A 51 -30.37 -3.59 -20.57
C ARG A 51 -30.69 -3.92 -22.02
N ARG A 52 -30.19 -5.04 -22.55
CA ARG A 52 -30.48 -5.51 -23.91
C ARG A 52 -31.96 -5.84 -24.08
N GLU A 53 -32.56 -6.58 -23.13
CA GLU A 53 -33.99 -6.92 -23.16
C GLU A 53 -34.87 -5.66 -23.09
N ARG A 54 -34.55 -4.72 -22.19
CA ARG A 54 -35.26 -3.43 -22.10
C ARG A 54 -35.20 -2.66 -23.40
N ASN A 55 -34.03 -2.60 -24.04
CA ASN A 55 -33.87 -1.89 -25.31
C ASN A 55 -34.70 -2.55 -26.41
N LYS A 56 -34.74 -3.89 -26.47
CA LYS A 56 -35.60 -4.63 -27.40
C LYS A 56 -37.08 -4.31 -27.19
N ILE A 57 -37.56 -4.37 -25.96
CA ILE A 57 -38.95 -4.01 -25.59
C ILE A 57 -39.25 -2.55 -25.98
N SER A 58 -38.30 -1.63 -25.72
CA SER A 58 -38.47 -0.21 -26.06
C SER A 58 -38.59 0.01 -27.58
N MET A 59 -37.83 -0.74 -28.38
CA MET A 59 -37.95 -0.71 -29.85
C MET A 59 -39.28 -1.27 -30.32
N GLU A 60 -39.71 -2.42 -29.79
CA GLU A 60 -41.02 -3.04 -30.10
C GLU A 60 -42.20 -2.08 -29.78
N ILE A 61 -42.17 -1.42 -28.62
CA ILE A 61 -43.17 -0.40 -28.24
C ILE A 61 -43.18 0.77 -29.23
N SER A 62 -42.00 1.24 -29.65
CA SER A 62 -41.89 2.35 -30.61
C SER A 62 -42.45 1.97 -31.98
N GLU A 63 -42.17 0.76 -32.46
CA GLU A 63 -42.68 0.25 -33.74
C GLU A 63 -44.20 0.04 -33.72
N MET A 64 -44.76 -0.52 -32.65
CA MET A 64 -46.21 -0.69 -32.51
C MET A 64 -46.93 0.66 -32.54
N LYS A 65 -46.41 1.66 -31.80
CA LYS A 65 -46.96 3.02 -31.83
C LYS A 65 -46.90 3.66 -33.21
N LYS A 66 -45.81 3.47 -33.96
CA LYS A 66 -45.68 3.96 -35.36
C LYS A 66 -46.68 3.31 -36.31
N LYS A 67 -46.97 2.02 -36.11
CA LYS A 67 -47.94 1.25 -36.91
C LYS A 67 -49.40 1.50 -36.48
N GLY A 68 -49.65 2.34 -35.47
CA GLY A 68 -50.99 2.60 -34.94
C GLY A 68 -51.60 1.43 -34.17
N VAL A 69 -50.79 0.45 -33.77
CA VAL A 69 -51.23 -0.72 -33.00
C VAL A 69 -51.19 -0.39 -31.50
N GLU A 70 -52.23 -0.77 -30.78
CA GLU A 70 -52.31 -0.56 -29.33
C GLU A 70 -51.24 -1.39 -28.60
N VAL A 71 -50.49 -0.74 -27.71
CA VAL A 71 -49.43 -1.39 -26.93
C VAL A 71 -50.06 -2.05 -25.71
N SER A 72 -49.79 -3.34 -25.50
CA SER A 72 -50.36 -4.05 -24.35
C SER A 72 -49.84 -3.48 -23.01
N ARG A 73 -50.75 -3.43 -22.02
CA ARG A 73 -50.42 -2.98 -20.65
C ARG A 73 -49.32 -3.83 -20.01
N GLU A 74 -49.31 -5.13 -20.30
CA GLU A 74 -48.27 -6.07 -19.84
C GLU A 74 -46.88 -5.69 -20.35
N LEU A 75 -46.75 -5.26 -21.61
CA LEU A 75 -45.46 -4.88 -22.21
C LEU A 75 -44.92 -3.59 -21.56
N LEU A 76 -45.81 -2.63 -21.27
CA LEU A 76 -45.49 -1.39 -20.56
C LEU A 76 -45.07 -1.66 -19.11
N GLU A 77 -45.78 -2.56 -18.41
CA GLU A 77 -45.44 -2.97 -17.05
C GLU A 77 -44.10 -3.73 -17.01
N LYS A 78 -43.87 -4.66 -17.93
CA LYS A 78 -42.58 -5.36 -18.07
C LYS A 78 -41.42 -4.39 -18.28
N SER A 79 -41.57 -3.40 -19.18
CA SER A 79 -40.55 -2.37 -19.41
C SER A 79 -40.27 -1.51 -18.17
N ARG A 80 -41.31 -1.17 -17.40
CA ARG A 80 -41.17 -0.38 -16.16
C ARG A 80 -40.49 -1.19 -15.05
N ASN A 81 -40.89 -2.45 -14.85
CA ASN A 81 -40.31 -3.33 -13.85
C ASN A 81 -38.83 -3.58 -14.14
N LEU A 82 -38.50 -3.88 -15.40
CA LEU A 82 -37.12 -4.10 -15.82
C LEU A 82 -36.25 -2.85 -15.60
N SER A 83 -36.81 -1.65 -15.79
CA SER A 83 -36.10 -0.39 -15.50
C SER A 83 -35.80 -0.22 -14.00
N LYS A 84 -36.75 -0.58 -13.13
CA LYS A 84 -36.54 -0.55 -11.67
C LYS A 84 -35.49 -1.57 -11.21
N GLU A 85 -35.50 -2.77 -11.77
CA GLU A 85 -34.52 -3.80 -11.45
C GLU A 85 -33.11 -3.42 -11.93
N ILE A 86 -32.99 -2.85 -13.14
CA ILE A 86 -31.72 -2.30 -13.65
C ILE A 86 -31.16 -1.26 -12.67
N GLU A 87 -31.97 -0.29 -12.23
CA GLU A 87 -31.52 0.76 -11.31
C GLU A 87 -31.05 0.18 -9.96
N LYS A 88 -31.76 -0.83 -9.44
CA LYS A 88 -31.37 -1.54 -8.22
C LYS A 88 -30.03 -2.25 -8.40
N GLU A 89 -29.86 -3.00 -9.49
CA GLU A 89 -28.64 -3.74 -9.78
C GLU A 89 -27.45 -2.82 -10.02
N GLU A 90 -27.63 -1.68 -10.68
CA GLU A 90 -26.59 -0.65 -10.86
C GLU A 90 -26.06 -0.12 -9.53
N ARG A 91 -26.95 0.16 -8.57
CA ARG A 91 -26.55 0.61 -7.22
C ARG A 91 -25.76 -0.46 -6.48
N GLU A 92 -26.18 -1.73 -6.57
CA GLU A 92 -25.45 -2.84 -5.95
C GLU A 92 -24.08 -3.08 -6.63
N LEU A 93 -24.00 -2.96 -7.95
CA LEU A 93 -22.75 -3.08 -8.70
C LEU A 93 -21.74 -2.02 -8.27
N LYS A 94 -22.20 -0.78 -8.08
CA LYS A 94 -21.36 0.32 -7.62
C LYS A 94 -20.79 0.06 -6.22
N LYS A 95 -21.60 -0.46 -5.29
CA LYS A 95 -21.12 -0.84 -3.94
C LYS A 95 -20.05 -1.93 -4.00
N LEU A 96 -20.24 -2.93 -4.87
CA LEU A 96 -19.25 -3.99 -5.08
C LEU A 96 -17.95 -3.43 -5.65
N GLU A 97 -18.03 -2.56 -6.64
CA GLU A 97 -16.88 -1.90 -7.25
C GLU A 97 -16.09 -1.07 -6.23
N GLU A 98 -16.77 -0.29 -5.39
CA GLU A 98 -16.15 0.49 -4.31
C GLU A 98 -15.42 -0.42 -3.31
N ARG A 99 -16.03 -1.56 -2.94
CA ARG A 99 -15.41 -2.53 -2.03
C ARG A 99 -14.20 -3.22 -2.66
N ILE A 100 -14.30 -3.64 -3.92
CA ILE A 100 -13.18 -4.23 -4.66
C ILE A 100 -12.02 -3.23 -4.75
N LYS A 101 -12.30 -1.97 -5.10
CA LYS A 101 -11.29 -0.91 -5.17
C LYS A 101 -10.61 -0.69 -3.82
N PHE A 102 -11.38 -0.67 -2.73
CA PHE A 102 -10.83 -0.57 -1.38
C PHE A 102 -9.88 -1.73 -1.05
N LEU A 103 -10.29 -2.97 -1.34
CA LEU A 103 -9.47 -4.16 -1.09
C LEU A 103 -8.19 -4.14 -1.95
N LEU A 104 -8.30 -3.82 -3.24
CA LEU A 104 -7.14 -3.68 -4.14
C LEU A 104 -6.12 -2.67 -3.64
N MET A 105 -6.58 -1.53 -3.13
CA MET A 105 -5.71 -0.47 -2.57
C MET A 105 -5.08 -0.88 -1.23
N SER A 106 -5.71 -1.82 -0.52
CA SER A 106 -5.24 -2.32 0.78
C SER A 106 -4.21 -3.45 0.66
N LEU A 107 -4.16 -4.14 -0.48
CA LEU A 107 -3.18 -5.20 -0.72
C LEU A 107 -1.78 -4.60 -0.95
N PRO A 108 -0.74 -5.13 -0.28
CA PRO A 108 0.63 -4.67 -0.49
C PRO A 108 1.15 -5.08 -1.88
N ASN A 109 2.27 -4.50 -2.29
CA ASN A 109 2.93 -4.93 -3.52
C ASN A 109 3.49 -6.36 -3.38
N LEU A 110 3.71 -7.04 -4.50
CA LEU A 110 4.37 -8.34 -4.50
C LEU A 110 5.85 -8.19 -4.13
N ILE A 111 6.34 -9.15 -3.36
CA ILE A 111 7.75 -9.28 -3.02
C ILE A 111 8.49 -9.86 -4.23
N HIS A 112 9.63 -9.26 -4.60
CA HIS A 112 10.51 -9.81 -5.62
C HIS A 112 11.12 -11.15 -5.16
N GLU A 113 11.45 -12.05 -6.08
CA GLU A 113 12.02 -13.36 -5.78
C GLU A 113 13.34 -13.29 -4.98
N SER A 114 14.12 -12.24 -5.20
CA SER A 114 15.41 -12.03 -4.54
C SER A 114 15.33 -11.55 -3.09
N VAL A 115 14.14 -11.18 -2.59
CA VAL A 115 14.00 -10.69 -1.21
C VAL A 115 14.06 -11.89 -0.27
N PRO A 116 14.91 -11.89 0.76
CA PRO A 116 14.97 -12.99 1.71
C PRO A 116 13.67 -13.12 2.52
N TYR A 117 13.41 -14.30 3.05
CA TYR A 117 12.34 -14.52 4.02
C TYR A 117 12.76 -13.99 5.39
N GLY A 118 11.83 -13.38 6.11
CA GLY A 118 12.05 -12.86 7.45
C GLY A 118 10.74 -12.38 8.09
N GLU A 119 10.66 -12.45 9.41
CA GLU A 119 9.53 -11.99 10.22
C GLU A 119 9.77 -10.57 10.75
N SER A 120 11.04 -10.22 11.01
CA SER A 120 11.42 -8.96 11.64
C SER A 120 12.74 -8.40 11.10
N GLU A 121 13.23 -7.31 11.70
CA GLU A 121 14.44 -6.64 11.24
C GLU A 121 15.72 -7.44 11.51
N GLU A 122 15.65 -8.40 12.44
CA GLU A 122 16.69 -9.34 12.81
C GLU A 122 16.98 -10.38 11.72
N ASP A 123 16.01 -10.66 10.83
CA ASP A 123 16.18 -11.58 9.69
C ASP A 123 16.75 -10.90 8.45
N ASN A 124 17.00 -9.58 8.50
CA ASN A 124 17.60 -8.87 7.39
C ASN A 124 19.02 -9.38 7.13
N VAL A 125 19.29 -9.75 5.88
CA VAL A 125 20.61 -10.24 5.47
C VAL A 125 21.49 -9.07 5.02
N PRO A 126 22.64 -8.82 5.68
CA PRO A 126 23.61 -7.85 5.21
C PRO A 126 24.19 -8.26 3.85
N ILE A 127 24.20 -7.36 2.87
CA ILE A 127 24.71 -7.64 1.52
C ILE A 127 26.09 -7.02 1.24
N ARG A 128 26.49 -6.04 2.04
CA ARG A 128 27.76 -5.31 1.89
C ARG A 128 28.08 -4.49 3.14
N TYR A 129 29.36 -4.41 3.46
CA TYR A 129 29.92 -3.48 4.44
C TYR A 129 30.90 -2.49 3.79
N TRP A 130 31.14 -1.34 4.43
CA TRP A 130 32.10 -0.34 3.93
C TRP A 130 32.68 0.53 5.04
N GLY A 131 33.98 0.84 4.95
CA GLY A 131 34.69 1.73 5.89
C GLY A 131 35.41 0.98 7.01
N LYS A 132 35.94 1.75 7.98
CA LYS A 132 36.61 1.24 9.19
C LYS A 132 35.92 1.84 10.43
N PRO A 133 34.90 1.17 11.01
CA PRO A 133 34.16 1.69 12.15
C PRO A 133 35.04 1.79 13.41
N ARG A 134 34.83 2.83 14.21
CA ARG A 134 35.47 2.99 15.53
C ARG A 134 34.54 2.40 16.59
N VAL A 135 35.00 1.36 17.28
CA VAL A 135 34.16 0.54 18.16
C VAL A 135 34.71 0.55 19.58
N TYR A 136 33.86 0.85 20.56
CA TYR A 136 34.25 0.81 21.97
C TYR A 136 34.60 -0.63 22.38
N GLU A 137 35.67 -0.80 23.15
CA GLU A 137 36.18 -2.12 23.53
C GLU A 137 35.12 -3.04 24.18
N GLU A 138 34.20 -2.50 24.97
CA GLU A 138 33.12 -3.28 25.60
C GLU A 138 32.01 -3.69 24.61
N GLU A 139 31.89 -3.02 23.46
CA GLU A 139 30.87 -3.28 22.43
C GLU A 139 31.42 -4.14 21.28
N LEU A 140 32.70 -4.53 21.34
CA LEU A 140 33.38 -5.24 20.26
C LEU A 140 32.72 -6.58 19.92
N GLU A 141 32.32 -7.36 20.94
CA GLU A 141 31.67 -8.67 20.72
C GLU A 141 30.34 -8.52 19.97
N GLN A 142 29.50 -7.55 20.39
CA GLN A 142 28.23 -7.26 19.73
C GLN A 142 28.45 -6.79 18.29
N PHE A 143 29.43 -5.90 18.06
CA PHE A 143 29.76 -5.42 16.72
C PHE A 143 30.20 -6.55 15.79
N LEU A 144 31.07 -7.45 16.27
CA LEU A 144 31.52 -8.60 15.50
C LEU A 144 30.37 -9.56 15.19
N ALA A 145 29.45 -9.78 16.13
CA ALA A 145 28.25 -10.57 15.89
C ALA A 145 27.35 -9.94 14.80
N MET A 146 27.12 -8.63 14.85
CA MET A 146 26.31 -7.91 13.85
C MET A 146 26.93 -7.89 12.45
N THR A 147 28.25 -8.00 12.37
CA THR A 147 29.01 -7.96 11.11
C THR A 147 29.47 -9.33 10.64
N ASN A 148 29.10 -10.41 11.36
CA ASN A 148 29.65 -11.76 11.16
C ASN A 148 31.20 -11.80 11.13
N GLY A 149 31.85 -10.84 11.79
CA GLY A 149 33.30 -10.64 11.75
C GLY A 149 33.87 -10.19 10.39
N GLU A 150 33.03 -9.83 9.42
CA GLU A 150 33.46 -9.42 8.07
C GLU A 150 34.07 -8.01 8.03
N VAL A 151 33.87 -7.21 9.09
CA VAL A 151 34.34 -5.83 9.18
C VAL A 151 35.40 -5.71 10.24
N GLU A 152 36.61 -5.28 9.85
CA GLU A 152 37.68 -4.96 10.79
C GLU A 152 37.44 -3.57 11.43
N PRO A 153 37.21 -3.48 12.76
CA PRO A 153 37.04 -2.20 13.44
C PRO A 153 38.37 -1.58 13.88
N GLU A 154 38.35 -0.27 14.13
CA GLU A 154 39.32 0.42 14.98
C GLU A 154 38.80 0.40 16.43
N VAL A 155 39.45 -0.36 17.31
CA VAL A 155 39.05 -0.44 18.72
C VAL A 155 39.48 0.82 19.46
N ILE A 156 38.55 1.45 20.19
CA ILE A 156 38.80 2.63 21.01
C ILE A 156 38.58 2.31 22.49
N GLY A 157 39.46 2.83 23.35
CA GLY A 157 39.41 2.64 24.81
C GLY A 157 38.58 3.67 25.57
N PHE A 158 37.65 4.36 24.90
CA PHE A 158 36.72 5.30 25.54
C PHE A 158 35.32 5.08 25.00
N LYS A 159 34.33 5.20 25.88
CA LYS A 159 32.92 5.11 25.50
C LYS A 159 32.51 6.37 24.70
N PRO A 160 32.11 6.23 23.43
CA PRO A 160 31.57 7.35 22.67
C PRO A 160 30.33 7.94 23.34
N LYS A 161 30.21 9.26 23.33
CA LYS A 161 28.98 9.92 23.76
C LYS A 161 27.90 9.68 22.72
N VAL A 162 26.67 9.47 23.17
CA VAL A 162 25.52 9.44 22.27
C VAL A 162 25.28 10.82 21.67
N HIS A 163 24.71 10.87 20.46
CA HIS A 163 24.54 12.14 19.76
C HIS A 163 23.73 13.15 20.58
N THR A 164 22.74 12.72 21.36
CA THR A 164 21.91 13.61 22.20
C THR A 164 22.73 14.37 23.24
N ASP A 165 23.73 13.73 23.84
CA ASP A 165 24.58 14.38 24.83
C ASP A 165 25.50 15.39 24.17
N LEU A 166 26.07 15.03 23.01
CA LEU A 166 26.89 15.94 22.20
C LEU A 166 26.11 17.18 21.75
N LEU A 167 24.83 17.00 21.36
CA LEU A 167 23.97 18.12 20.96
C LEU A 167 23.83 19.17 22.08
N LEU A 168 23.69 18.72 23.33
CA LEU A 168 23.52 19.59 24.49
C LEU A 168 24.86 20.21 24.93
N GLU A 169 25.93 19.41 24.97
CA GLU A 169 27.26 19.89 25.37
C GLU A 169 27.83 20.93 24.41
N LEU A 170 27.59 20.77 23.10
CA LEU A 170 28.02 21.72 22.07
C LEU A 170 27.06 22.91 21.92
N ASP A 171 25.96 22.95 22.66
CA ASP A 171 24.89 23.95 22.55
C ASP A 171 24.29 24.07 21.13
N VAL A 172 24.29 22.98 20.36
CA VAL A 172 23.82 22.99 18.95
C VAL A 172 22.39 22.50 18.77
N ALA A 173 21.70 22.11 19.83
CA ALA A 173 20.25 21.88 19.80
C ALA A 173 19.57 22.24 21.13
N ASP A 174 18.25 22.46 21.09
CA ASP A 174 17.40 22.71 22.26
C ASP A 174 16.15 21.84 22.19
N ILE A 175 16.19 20.73 22.94
CA ILE A 175 15.11 19.74 23.01
C ILE A 175 14.07 20.15 24.05
N GLU A 176 14.48 20.81 25.14
CA GLU A 176 13.58 21.18 26.23
C GLU A 176 12.57 22.26 25.80
N ARG A 177 13.04 23.33 25.15
CA ARG A 177 12.14 24.38 24.66
C ARG A 177 11.23 23.89 23.56
N ALA A 178 11.75 23.04 22.67
CA ALA A 178 10.93 22.39 21.65
C ALA A 178 9.86 21.49 22.28
N GLY A 179 10.22 20.75 23.33
CA GLY A 179 9.29 19.97 24.15
C GLY A 179 8.18 20.80 24.76
N LYS A 180 8.50 21.98 25.33
CA LYS A 180 7.51 22.90 25.89
C LYS A 180 6.60 23.53 24.83
N ALA A 181 7.14 23.82 23.64
CA ALA A 181 6.40 24.49 22.58
C ALA A 181 5.52 23.54 21.76
N SER A 182 5.98 22.31 21.52
CA SER A 182 5.39 21.40 20.52
C SER A 182 5.22 19.96 21.02
N GLY A 183 5.71 19.62 22.21
CA GLY A 183 5.63 18.27 22.77
C GLY A 183 6.83 17.38 22.43
N SER A 184 6.71 16.09 22.71
CA SER A 184 7.80 15.13 22.52
C SER A 184 8.19 14.96 21.05
N ARG A 185 9.45 14.56 20.81
CA ARG A 185 10.05 14.36 19.47
C ARG A 185 10.19 15.62 18.61
N PHE A 186 10.10 16.80 19.22
CA PHE A 186 10.51 18.08 18.61
C PHE A 186 11.86 18.54 19.16
N TYR A 187 12.59 19.31 18.35
CA TYR A 187 13.88 19.92 18.69
C TYR A 187 14.06 21.22 17.90
N TYR A 188 14.81 22.16 18.46
CA TYR A 188 15.38 23.27 17.71
C TYR A 188 16.84 22.97 17.42
N LEU A 189 17.27 23.04 16.16
CA LEU A 189 18.69 23.07 15.80
C LEU A 189 19.24 24.48 16.02
N LYS A 190 20.50 24.57 16.44
CA LYS A 190 21.19 25.82 16.75
C LYS A 190 22.60 25.83 16.15
N ASN A 191 23.15 27.03 16.02
CA ASN A 191 24.55 27.30 15.71
C ASN A 191 25.07 26.48 14.50
N GLU A 192 26.23 25.85 14.63
CA GLU A 192 26.91 25.13 13.55
C GLU A 192 26.10 23.94 13.03
N LEU A 193 25.22 23.34 13.83
CA LEU A 193 24.41 22.22 13.37
C LEU A 193 23.33 22.65 12.38
N VAL A 194 22.84 23.88 12.45
CA VAL A 194 21.96 24.45 11.41
C VAL A 194 22.72 24.55 10.08
N LEU A 195 23.97 25.00 10.13
CA LEU A 195 24.82 25.11 8.95
C LEU A 195 25.16 23.72 8.40
N LEU A 196 25.43 22.74 9.26
CA LEU A 196 25.71 21.36 8.86
C LEU A 196 24.49 20.71 8.18
N ASP A 197 23.29 20.89 8.72
CA ASP A 197 22.05 20.38 8.13
C ASP A 197 21.86 20.92 6.70
N MET A 198 22.02 22.23 6.52
CA MET A 198 21.98 22.88 5.20
C MET A 198 23.09 22.40 4.26
N ALA A 199 24.30 22.23 4.78
CA ALA A 199 25.44 21.75 4.00
C ALA A 199 25.22 20.31 3.50
N LEU A 200 24.65 19.43 4.33
CA LEU A 200 24.32 18.06 3.94
C LEU A 200 23.26 18.03 2.84
N MET A 201 22.19 18.82 2.97
CA MET A 201 21.17 18.96 1.92
C MET A 201 21.78 19.45 0.61
N ARG A 202 22.62 20.48 0.66
CA ARG A 202 23.28 21.03 -0.53
C ARG A 202 24.25 20.05 -1.16
N PHE A 203 25.09 19.41 -0.36
CA PHE A 203 26.03 18.39 -0.82
C PHE A 203 25.30 17.24 -1.54
N ALA A 204 24.18 16.76 -0.99
CA ALA A 204 23.40 15.72 -1.63
C ALA A 204 22.83 16.18 -2.99
N LEU A 205 22.31 17.41 -3.07
CA LEU A 205 21.81 17.98 -4.32
C LEU A 205 22.91 18.11 -5.39
N ASP A 206 24.07 18.66 -5.02
CA ASP A 206 25.21 18.81 -5.93
C ASP A 206 25.79 17.46 -6.40
N LYS A 207 25.51 16.35 -5.70
CA LYS A 207 25.91 14.99 -6.11
C LYS A 207 24.90 14.31 -7.01
N LEU A 208 23.64 14.71 -6.97
CA LEU A 208 22.55 14.08 -7.71
C LEU A 208 22.21 14.81 -9.02
N ILE A 209 22.46 16.12 -9.09
CA ILE A 209 22.20 16.98 -10.26
C ILE A 209 23.53 17.29 -10.95
#